data_AF-A0A2M6ZPP8-F1
#
_entry.id   AF-A0A2M6ZPP8-F1
#
_cell.length_a   1.000
_cell.length_b   1.000
_cell.length_c   1.000
_cell.angle_alpha   90.00
_cell.angle_beta   90.00
_cell.angle_gamma   90.00
#
_symmetry.space_group_name_H-M   'P 1'
#
loop_
_entity.id
_entity.type
_entity.pdbx_description
1 polymer ?
#
loop_
_entity_poly.entity_id
_entity_poly.type
_entity_poly.pdbx_seq_one_letter_code
_entity_poly.pdbx_strand_id
1 'polypeptide(L)'
;MPGGYRQGHHGPGSVMIGTYFRKMTATTQSPPRVSLAEICWSWLGGFLGIAAVAYLNYGWLDATGLLLIIGSFGASAVLIYGAIKSPLAQPRNLLGGHVLSALIGVTAFNLLAPHLWLAAALAVATSIALMHATKTLHPPGGATALIAVIGGPQVTNLGYLYALMPVGAGALIMLAVALLVNNLAPRRRYPEFWW
;
A
#
# COMPACT_ATOMS: atom_id res chain seq x y z
N MET A 1 -53.66 -22.78 -34.91
CA MET A 1 -52.36 -22.52 -35.56
C MET A 1 -52.13 -21.02 -35.62
N PRO A 2 -50.94 -20.46 -35.35
CA PRO A 2 -49.92 -20.81 -34.36
C PRO A 2 -49.48 -19.56 -33.55
N GLY A 3 -48.67 -19.74 -32.49
CA GLY A 3 -48.00 -18.59 -31.84
C GLY A 3 -47.46 -18.87 -30.44
N GLY A 4 -46.63 -19.91 -30.29
CA GLY A 4 -45.95 -20.18 -29.03
C GLY A 4 -44.95 -19.08 -28.67
N TYR A 5 -45.11 -18.47 -27.51
CA TYR A 5 -44.05 -17.72 -26.85
C TYR A 5 -43.35 -18.61 -25.84
N ARG A 6 -42.10 -18.98 -26.19
CA ARG A 6 -41.13 -19.58 -25.27
C ARG A 6 -40.96 -18.64 -24.07
N GLN A 7 -41.47 -19.01 -22.90
CA GLN A 7 -40.96 -18.44 -21.67
C GLN A 7 -39.60 -19.08 -21.39
N GLY A 8 -38.55 -18.30 -21.65
CA GLY A 8 -37.19 -18.68 -21.29
C GLY A 8 -37.09 -18.89 -19.78
N HIS A 9 -36.71 -20.09 -19.37
CA HIS A 9 -36.30 -20.36 -18.00
C HIS A 9 -35.03 -19.55 -17.67
N HIS A 10 -35.20 -18.36 -17.11
CA HIS A 10 -34.12 -17.66 -16.43
C HIS A 10 -33.84 -18.38 -15.11
N GLY A 11 -32.83 -19.26 -15.11
CA GLY A 11 -32.39 -19.95 -13.91
C GLY A 11 -31.87 -18.97 -12.84
N PRO A 12 -31.94 -19.32 -11.55
CA PRO A 12 -31.54 -18.47 -10.42
C PRO A 12 -30.09 -17.93 -10.50
N GLY A 13 -29.23 -18.56 -11.30
CA GLY A 13 -27.85 -18.12 -11.55
C GLY A 13 -27.73 -16.81 -12.35
N SER A 14 -28.64 -16.50 -13.29
CA SER A 14 -28.56 -15.27 -14.09
C SER A 14 -28.87 -14.01 -13.26
N VAL A 15 -29.75 -14.15 -12.26
CA VAL A 15 -30.11 -13.08 -11.32
C VAL A 15 -28.95 -12.76 -10.38
N MET A 16 -28.23 -13.78 -9.88
CA MET A 16 -27.06 -13.56 -9.01
C MET A 16 -25.88 -12.92 -9.75
N ILE A 17 -25.62 -13.33 -11.00
CA ILE A 17 -24.59 -12.73 -11.86
C ILE A 17 -24.95 -11.27 -12.17
N GLY A 18 -26.21 -10.99 -12.54
CA GLY A 18 -26.69 -9.63 -12.76
C GLY A 18 -26.58 -8.75 -11.52
N THR A 19 -26.91 -9.29 -10.35
CA THR A 19 -26.80 -8.56 -9.07
C THR A 19 -25.34 -8.30 -8.68
N TYR A 20 -24.42 -9.23 -8.99
CA TYR A 20 -22.99 -9.04 -8.79
C TYR A 20 -22.45 -7.88 -9.65
N PHE A 21 -22.67 -7.90 -10.96
CA PHE A 21 -22.18 -6.84 -11.85
C PHE A 21 -22.85 -5.49 -11.58
N ARG A 22 -24.11 -5.48 -11.11
CA ARG A 22 -24.78 -4.24 -10.68
C ARG A 22 -24.09 -3.57 -9.49
N LYS A 23 -23.31 -4.28 -8.68
CA LYS A 23 -22.50 -3.63 -7.62
C LYS A 23 -21.36 -2.76 -8.19
N MET A 24 -20.98 -2.95 -9.45
CA MET A 24 -19.94 -2.15 -10.11
C MET A 24 -20.48 -0.81 -10.66
N THR A 25 -21.80 -0.60 -10.68
CA THR A 25 -22.38 0.69 -11.06
C THR A 25 -22.25 1.68 -9.91
N ALA A 26 -21.65 2.85 -10.18
CA ALA A 26 -21.43 3.89 -9.18
C ALA A 26 -22.76 4.37 -8.56
N THR A 27 -22.75 4.54 -7.24
CA THR A 27 -23.90 5.04 -6.47
C THR A 27 -23.72 6.48 -5.99
N THR A 28 -22.53 7.04 -6.13
CA THR A 28 -22.15 8.37 -5.62
C THR A 28 -21.34 9.15 -6.63
N GLN A 29 -21.31 10.48 -6.47
CA GLN A 29 -20.44 11.36 -7.26
C GLN A 29 -19.05 11.50 -6.63
N SER A 30 -18.09 11.99 -7.42
CA SER A 30 -16.73 12.28 -6.95
C SER A 30 -16.72 13.39 -5.89
N PRO A 31 -15.79 13.35 -4.91
CA PRO A 31 -15.57 14.46 -3.98
C PRO A 31 -15.22 15.78 -4.70
N PRO A 32 -15.44 16.94 -4.05
CA PRO A 32 -15.02 18.23 -4.59
C PRO A 32 -13.49 18.31 -4.73
N ARG A 33 -13.03 19.23 -5.59
CA ARG A 33 -11.60 19.46 -5.82
C ARG A 33 -10.89 19.94 -4.55
N VAL A 34 -9.66 19.47 -4.37
CA VAL A 34 -8.77 19.88 -3.28
C VAL A 34 -8.23 21.29 -3.56
N SER A 35 -8.11 22.13 -2.52
CA SER A 35 -7.58 23.49 -2.66
C SER A 35 -6.10 23.50 -3.07
N LEU A 36 -5.65 24.56 -3.76
CA LEU A 36 -4.25 24.68 -4.19
C LEU A 36 -3.26 24.63 -3.02
N ALA A 37 -3.60 25.24 -1.88
CA ALA A 37 -2.77 25.18 -0.67
C ALA A 37 -2.56 23.74 -0.18
N GLU A 38 -3.63 22.94 -0.16
CA GLU A 38 -3.55 21.52 0.19
C GLU A 38 -2.73 20.72 -0.84
N ILE A 39 -2.87 21.03 -2.13
CA ILE A 39 -2.04 20.42 -3.18
C ILE A 39 -0.56 20.72 -2.94
N CYS A 40 -0.21 21.98 -2.66
CA CYS A 40 1.18 22.38 -2.39
C CYS A 40 1.76 21.67 -1.16
N TRP A 41 1.00 21.54 -0.07
CA TRP A 41 1.47 20.82 1.13
C TRP A 41 1.64 19.32 0.87
N SER A 42 0.73 18.69 0.13
CA SER A 42 0.87 17.28 -0.27
C SER A 42 2.09 17.08 -1.17
N TRP A 43 2.30 17.98 -2.14
CA TRP A 43 3.45 17.94 -3.02
C TRP A 43 4.77 18.11 -2.25
N LEU A 44 4.83 19.11 -1.37
CA LEU A 44 6.02 19.38 -0.55
C LEU A 44 6.34 18.18 0.35
N GLY A 45 5.35 17.61 1.03
CA GLY A 45 5.53 16.42 1.87
C GLY A 45 5.98 15.21 1.07
N GLY A 46 5.32 14.94 -0.05
CA GLY A 46 5.69 13.84 -0.96
C GLY A 46 7.11 13.98 -1.51
N PHE A 47 7.46 15.19 -1.98
CA PHE A 47 8.80 15.49 -2.48
C PHE A 47 9.85 15.31 -1.39
N LEU A 48 9.72 15.96 -0.24
CA LEU A 48 10.70 15.88 0.84
C LEU A 48 10.83 14.46 1.40
N GLY A 49 9.71 13.74 1.52
CA GLY A 49 9.69 12.37 2.03
C GLY A 49 10.43 11.40 1.13
N ILE A 50 10.08 11.40 -0.16
CA ILE A 50 10.75 10.53 -1.14
C ILE A 50 12.19 10.98 -1.37
N ALA A 51 12.46 12.29 -1.45
CA ALA A 51 13.81 12.81 -1.60
C ALA A 51 14.72 12.42 -0.44
N ALA A 52 14.24 12.45 0.81
CA ALA A 52 15.03 12.03 1.96
C ALA A 52 15.45 10.55 1.86
N VAL A 53 14.49 9.67 1.54
CA VAL A 53 14.77 8.23 1.37
C VAL A 53 15.69 7.99 0.17
N ALA A 54 15.44 8.65 -0.96
CA ALA A 54 16.23 8.52 -2.17
C ALA A 54 17.67 9.04 -1.99
N TYR A 55 17.84 10.19 -1.32
CA TYR A 55 19.15 10.77 -1.07
C TYR A 55 20.01 9.86 -0.19
N LEU A 56 19.43 9.28 0.88
CA LEU A 56 20.15 8.31 1.71
C LEU A 56 20.46 7.02 0.94
N ASN A 57 19.55 6.55 0.08
CA ASN A 57 19.79 5.39 -0.78
C ASN A 57 21.00 5.63 -1.70
N TYR A 58 20.95 6.66 -2.53
CA TYR A 58 21.96 6.89 -3.57
C TYR A 58 23.26 7.51 -3.05
N GLY A 59 23.20 8.28 -1.96
CA GLY A 59 24.38 8.95 -1.42
C GLY A 59 25.23 8.08 -0.48
N TRP A 60 24.60 7.15 0.25
CA TRP A 60 25.25 6.47 1.37
C TRP A 60 25.22 4.94 1.26
N LEU A 61 24.19 4.37 0.65
CA LEU A 61 23.97 2.92 0.67
C LEU A 61 24.24 2.20 -0.65
N ASP A 62 24.33 2.93 -1.77
CA ASP A 62 24.54 2.33 -3.09
C ASP A 62 25.80 1.44 -3.13
N ALA A 63 26.88 1.88 -2.47
CA ALA A 63 28.13 1.11 -2.35
C ALA A 63 28.06 -0.10 -1.41
N THR A 64 27.01 -0.21 -0.59
CA THR A 64 26.84 -1.28 0.42
C THR A 64 25.95 -2.43 -0.06
N GLY A 65 25.29 -2.26 -1.22
CA GLY A 65 24.28 -3.21 -1.72
C GLY A 65 22.95 -3.18 -0.96
N LEU A 66 22.79 -2.29 0.02
CA LEU A 66 21.54 -2.06 0.72
C LEU A 66 20.64 -1.10 -0.08
N LEU A 67 19.34 -1.37 -0.05
CA LEU A 67 18.32 -0.51 -0.61
C LEU A 67 17.60 0.23 0.52
N LEU A 68 17.21 1.47 0.27
CA LEU A 68 16.31 2.27 1.11
C LEU A 68 15.04 2.69 0.38
N ILE A 69 15.01 2.68 -0.95
CA ILE A 69 13.81 3.06 -1.72
C ILE A 69 13.16 1.85 -2.38
N ILE A 70 11.85 1.68 -2.15
CA ILE A 70 11.03 0.64 -2.78
C ILE A 70 9.76 1.26 -3.35
N GLY A 71 9.22 0.66 -4.42
CA GLY A 71 8.05 1.20 -5.12
C GLY A 71 6.81 1.41 -4.24
N SER A 72 6.67 0.64 -3.16
CA SER A 72 5.55 0.82 -2.22
C SER A 72 5.58 2.18 -1.52
N PHE A 73 6.74 2.80 -1.31
CA PHE A 73 6.85 4.12 -0.69
C PHE A 73 6.23 5.24 -1.54
N GLY A 74 6.15 5.08 -2.85
CA GLY A 74 5.39 6.01 -3.69
C GLY A 74 3.90 6.03 -3.30
N ALA A 75 3.30 4.86 -3.06
CA ALA A 75 1.91 4.76 -2.60
C ALA A 75 1.74 5.23 -1.14
N SER A 76 2.73 4.97 -0.27
CA SER A 76 2.74 5.50 1.10
C SER A 76 2.78 7.02 1.11
N ALA A 77 3.56 7.65 0.23
CA ALA A 77 3.62 9.10 0.09
C ALA A 77 2.25 9.69 -0.28
N VAL A 78 1.51 9.05 -1.20
CA VAL A 78 0.14 9.46 -1.54
C VAL A 78 -0.76 9.46 -0.30
N LEU A 79 -0.67 8.44 0.55
CA LEU A 79 -1.48 8.35 1.76
C LEU A 79 -1.07 9.36 2.83
N ILE A 80 0.20 9.35 3.25
CA ILE A 80 0.64 10.08 4.45
C ILE A 80 0.87 11.58 4.20
N TYR A 81 0.97 12.01 2.94
CA TYR A 81 1.06 13.44 2.59
C TYR A 81 -0.19 13.95 1.87
N GLY A 82 -0.88 13.11 1.10
CA GLY A 82 -2.05 13.49 0.31
C GLY A 82 -3.40 13.22 0.96
N ALA A 83 -3.51 12.12 1.72
CA ALA A 83 -4.75 11.67 2.35
C ALA A 83 -4.59 11.55 3.88
N ILE A 84 -4.05 12.59 4.52
CA ILE A 84 -3.58 12.58 5.91
C ILE A 84 -4.62 12.18 6.96
N LYS A 85 -5.91 12.41 6.66
CA LYS A 85 -7.05 12.06 7.53
C LYS A 85 -7.52 10.62 7.36
N SER A 86 -7.00 9.92 6.34
CA SER A 86 -7.33 8.52 6.13
C SER A 86 -6.86 7.70 7.32
N PRO A 87 -7.70 6.82 7.89
CA PRO A 87 -7.24 5.86 8.87
C PRO A 87 -6.04 5.06 8.36
N LEU A 88 -6.00 4.73 7.06
CA LEU A 88 -4.93 3.96 6.42
C LEU A 88 -3.59 4.70 6.35
N ALA A 89 -3.58 6.02 6.54
CA ALA A 89 -2.39 6.87 6.52
C ALA A 89 -1.75 7.04 7.90
N GLN A 90 -2.38 6.55 8.98
CA GLN A 90 -1.90 6.79 10.34
C GLN A 90 -0.63 5.97 10.68
N PRO A 91 0.19 6.41 11.65
CA PRO A 91 1.51 5.84 11.93
C PRO A 91 1.52 4.32 12.20
N ARG A 92 0.55 3.80 12.96
CA ARG A 92 0.39 2.36 13.19
C ARG A 92 0.21 1.58 11.90
N ASN A 93 -0.60 2.11 10.98
CA ASN A 93 -0.86 1.46 9.69
C ASN A 93 0.37 1.55 8.80
N LEU A 94 1.00 2.72 8.68
CA LEU A 94 2.24 2.90 7.93
C LEU A 94 3.32 1.92 8.39
N LEU A 95 3.74 1.96 9.65
CA LEU A 95 4.84 1.15 10.15
C LEU A 95 4.46 -0.32 10.26
N GLY A 96 3.35 -0.62 10.93
CA GLY A 96 2.89 -1.98 11.18
C GLY A 96 2.54 -2.69 9.88
N GLY A 97 1.83 -2.03 8.98
CA GLY A 97 1.44 -2.59 7.69
C GLY A 97 2.63 -2.89 6.79
N HIS A 98 3.63 -2.01 6.73
CA HIS A 98 4.86 -2.27 5.98
C HIS A 98 5.68 -3.43 6.57
N VAL A 99 6.02 -3.37 7.87
CA VAL A 99 6.91 -4.35 8.50
C VAL A 99 6.27 -5.74 8.51
N LEU A 100 4.98 -5.85 8.88
CA LEU A 100 4.26 -7.12 8.85
C LEU A 100 4.22 -7.72 7.44
N SER A 101 3.91 -6.91 6.43
CA SER A 101 3.84 -7.37 5.05
C SER A 101 5.21 -7.78 4.50
N ALA A 102 6.28 -7.09 4.90
CA ALA A 102 7.65 -7.48 4.54
C ALA A 102 8.03 -8.86 5.09
N LEU A 103 7.72 -9.13 6.36
CA LEU A 103 7.96 -10.45 6.98
C LEU A 103 7.18 -11.55 6.26
N ILE A 104 5.91 -11.30 5.93
CA ILE A 104 5.07 -12.25 5.19
C ILE A 104 5.62 -12.50 3.79
N GLY A 105 6.03 -11.44 3.08
CA GLY A 105 6.58 -11.55 1.73
C GLY A 105 7.88 -12.35 1.68
N VAL A 106 8.81 -12.08 2.60
CA VAL A 106 10.06 -12.87 2.74
C VAL A 106 9.76 -14.32 3.07
N THR A 107 8.81 -14.57 3.98
CA THR A 107 8.39 -15.94 4.33
C THR A 107 7.82 -16.68 3.12
N ALA A 108 6.93 -16.03 2.37
CA ALA A 108 6.33 -16.60 1.16
C ALA A 108 7.39 -16.90 0.08
N PHE A 109 8.35 -15.99 -0.14
CA PHE A 109 9.47 -16.22 -1.04
C PHE A 109 10.29 -17.45 -0.60
N ASN A 110 10.69 -17.52 0.67
CA ASN A 110 11.52 -18.63 1.16
C ASN A 110 10.82 -20.00 1.05
N LEU A 111 9.49 -20.04 1.19
CA LEU A 111 8.72 -21.28 1.10
C LEU A 111 8.40 -21.68 -0.34
N LEU A 112 8.28 -20.72 -1.25
CA LEU A 112 7.67 -20.91 -2.58
C LEU A 112 8.48 -20.29 -3.72
N ALA A 113 9.78 -20.02 -3.53
CA ALA A 113 10.66 -19.44 -4.55
C ALA A 113 10.60 -20.14 -5.92
N PRO A 114 10.47 -21.48 -6.02
CA PRO A 114 10.30 -22.15 -7.32
C PRO A 114 9.00 -21.79 -8.06
N HIS A 115 8.02 -21.22 -7.37
CA HIS A 115 6.68 -20.88 -7.89
C HIS A 115 6.32 -19.43 -7.56
N LEU A 116 7.06 -18.47 -8.13
CA LEU A 116 6.93 -17.04 -7.83
C LEU A 116 5.51 -16.47 -7.97
N TRP A 117 4.72 -16.95 -8.94
CA TRP A 117 3.32 -16.51 -9.11
C TRP A 117 2.46 -16.83 -7.87
N LEU A 118 2.68 -18.01 -7.26
CA LEU A 118 1.96 -18.47 -6.08
C LEU A 118 2.50 -17.78 -4.83
N ALA A 119 3.83 -17.65 -4.72
CA ALA A 119 4.48 -16.90 -3.65
C ALA A 119 3.96 -15.45 -3.58
N ALA A 120 3.86 -14.79 -4.73
CA ALA A 120 3.36 -13.42 -4.85
C ALA A 120 1.89 -13.31 -4.44
N ALA A 121 1.04 -14.21 -4.94
CA ALA A 121 -0.39 -14.23 -4.61
C ALA A 121 -0.61 -14.45 -3.11
N LEU A 122 0.08 -15.43 -2.51
CA LEU A 122 -0.02 -15.73 -1.08
C LEU A 122 0.57 -14.60 -0.22
N ALA A 123 1.72 -14.04 -0.60
CA ALA A 123 2.32 -12.92 0.12
C ALA A 123 1.35 -11.75 0.26
N VAL A 124 0.72 -11.34 -0.84
CA VAL A 124 -0.22 -10.20 -0.84
C VAL A 124 -1.51 -10.55 -0.11
N ALA A 125 -2.12 -11.70 -0.40
CA ALA A 125 -3.38 -12.12 0.21
C ALA A 125 -3.26 -12.28 1.74
N THR A 126 -2.19 -12.96 2.19
CA THR A 126 -1.92 -13.14 3.62
C THR A 126 -1.57 -11.82 4.30
N SER A 127 -0.85 -10.92 3.63
CA SER A 127 -0.58 -9.57 4.16
C SER A 127 -1.86 -8.76 4.37
N ILE A 128 -2.79 -8.80 3.41
CA ILE A 128 -4.10 -8.15 3.55
C ILE A 128 -4.85 -8.74 4.77
N ALA A 129 -4.92 -10.07 4.86
CA ALA A 129 -5.63 -10.74 5.95
C ALA A 129 -5.04 -10.42 7.33
N LEU A 130 -3.71 -10.49 7.48
CA LEU A 130 -3.07 -10.20 8.76
C LEU A 130 -3.10 -8.72 9.11
N MET A 131 -2.95 -7.81 8.15
CA MET A 131 -3.14 -6.38 8.42
C MET A 131 -4.57 -6.05 8.88
N HIS A 132 -5.58 -6.75 8.36
CA HIS A 132 -6.95 -6.65 8.89
C HIS A 132 -7.03 -7.15 10.33
N ALA A 133 -6.45 -8.33 10.62
CA ALA A 133 -6.47 -8.93 11.95
C ALA A 133 -5.76 -8.07 13.01
N THR A 134 -4.63 -7.44 12.65
CA THR A 134 -3.81 -6.63 13.56
C THR A 134 -4.21 -5.15 13.61
N LYS A 135 -5.21 -4.75 12.82
CA LYS A 135 -5.62 -3.34 12.62
C LYS A 135 -4.43 -2.48 12.18
N THR A 136 -3.68 -2.97 11.20
CA THR A 136 -2.54 -2.26 10.59
C THR A 136 -2.72 -2.08 9.09
N LEU A 137 -3.97 -2.00 8.60
CA LEU A 137 -4.28 -1.96 7.17
C LEU A 137 -3.66 -0.73 6.50
N HIS A 138 -2.63 -0.98 5.71
CA HIS A 138 -1.93 0.01 4.91
C HIS A 138 -1.71 -0.59 3.52
N PRO A 139 -2.48 -0.17 2.50
CA PRO A 139 -2.41 -0.75 1.16
C PRO A 139 -0.98 -0.85 0.56
N PRO A 140 -0.07 0.12 0.78
CA PRO A 140 1.34 -0.02 0.37
C PRO A 140 2.08 -1.20 1.00
N GLY A 141 1.61 -1.73 2.14
CA GLY A 141 2.08 -2.98 2.73
C GLY A 141 1.92 -4.16 1.76
N GLY A 142 0.80 -4.27 1.05
CA GLY A 142 0.61 -5.32 0.04
C GLY A 142 1.66 -5.26 -1.08
N ALA A 143 1.98 -4.06 -1.57
CA ALA A 143 3.08 -3.88 -2.52
C ALA A 143 4.45 -4.23 -1.90
N THR A 144 4.65 -3.96 -0.61
CA THR A 144 5.89 -4.30 0.12
C THR A 144 6.09 -5.81 0.22
N ALA A 145 5.03 -6.57 0.48
CA ALA A 145 5.05 -8.04 0.44
C ALA A 145 5.36 -8.56 -0.95
N LEU A 146 4.73 -7.98 -1.98
CA LEU A 146 4.97 -8.36 -3.37
C LEU A 146 6.43 -8.12 -3.77
N ILE A 147 6.99 -6.95 -3.44
CA ILE A 147 8.39 -6.61 -3.72
C ILE A 147 9.36 -7.58 -3.05
N ALA A 148 9.06 -8.09 -1.85
CA ALA A 148 9.89 -9.11 -1.22
C ALA A 148 10.02 -10.40 -2.05
N VAL A 149 9.01 -10.69 -2.89
CA VAL A 149 8.96 -11.87 -3.76
C VAL A 149 9.54 -11.59 -5.15
N ILE A 150 9.22 -10.43 -5.75
CA ILE A 150 9.55 -10.13 -7.15
C ILE A 150 10.64 -9.07 -7.33
N GLY A 151 11.22 -8.56 -6.25
CA GLY A 151 12.18 -7.45 -6.25
C GLY A 151 13.58 -7.80 -6.76
N GLY A 152 13.81 -9.04 -7.21
CA GLY A 152 15.10 -9.51 -7.69
C GLY A 152 16.13 -9.78 -6.58
N PRO A 153 17.34 -10.24 -6.95
CA PRO A 153 18.37 -10.67 -6.00
C PRO A 153 18.74 -9.62 -4.95
N GLN A 154 18.73 -8.34 -5.31
CA GLN A 154 19.04 -7.22 -4.41
C GLN A 154 18.06 -7.13 -3.23
N VAL A 155 16.80 -7.55 -3.44
CA VAL A 155 15.78 -7.60 -2.40
C VAL A 155 15.77 -8.97 -1.73
N THR A 156 15.75 -10.05 -2.51
CA THR A 156 15.57 -11.40 -1.97
C THR A 156 16.76 -11.86 -1.12
N ASN A 157 17.99 -11.41 -1.44
CA ASN A 157 19.19 -11.74 -0.67
C ASN A 157 19.23 -11.06 0.71
N LEU A 158 18.43 -10.03 0.96
CA LEU A 158 18.30 -9.42 2.29
C LEU A 158 17.61 -10.38 3.27
N GLY A 159 16.79 -11.31 2.78
CA GLY A 159 15.97 -12.16 3.63
C GLY A 159 15.15 -11.30 4.60
N TYR A 160 15.11 -11.68 5.89
CA TYR A 160 14.35 -10.93 6.89
C TYR A 160 14.91 -9.54 7.20
N LEU A 161 16.16 -9.24 6.81
CA LEU A 161 16.70 -7.88 6.92
C LEU A 161 15.86 -6.89 6.11
N TYR A 162 15.22 -7.33 5.02
CA TYR A 162 14.30 -6.53 4.21
C TYR A 162 13.25 -5.79 5.05
N ALA A 163 12.72 -6.43 6.10
CA ALA A 163 11.71 -5.84 6.98
C ALA A 163 12.23 -4.67 7.83
N LEU A 164 13.52 -4.68 8.18
CA LEU A 164 14.17 -3.57 8.88
C LEU A 164 14.71 -2.53 7.89
N MET A 165 15.40 -2.98 6.85
CA MET A 165 16.07 -2.21 5.80
C MET A 165 15.79 -2.89 4.45
N PRO A 166 15.10 -2.26 3.48
CA PRO A 166 14.64 -0.86 3.43
C PRO A 166 13.42 -0.52 4.29
N VAL A 167 12.59 -1.51 4.63
CA VAL A 167 11.16 -1.27 4.88
C VAL A 167 10.91 -0.43 6.13
N GLY A 168 11.37 -0.89 7.30
CA GLY A 168 11.15 -0.21 8.56
C GLY A 168 11.82 1.17 8.60
N ALA A 169 13.09 1.25 8.22
CA ALA A 169 13.85 2.50 8.24
C ALA A 169 13.29 3.55 7.26
N GLY A 170 12.98 3.14 6.02
CA GLY A 170 12.37 4.04 5.05
C GLY A 170 10.99 4.54 5.51
N ALA A 171 10.15 3.67 6.06
CA ALA A 171 8.85 4.06 6.61
C ALA A 171 8.99 5.03 7.81
N LEU A 172 10.01 4.86 8.66
CA LEU A 172 10.31 5.80 9.76
C LEU A 172 10.76 7.17 9.25
N ILE A 173 11.63 7.22 8.23
CA ILE A 173 12.06 8.47 7.60
C ILE A 173 10.85 9.20 7.01
N MET A 174 10.02 8.48 6.27
CA MET A 174 8.79 9.04 5.71
C MET A 174 7.83 9.54 6.81
N LEU A 175 7.68 8.80 7.90
CA LEU A 175 6.87 9.22 9.04
C LEU A 175 7.41 10.51 9.67
N ALA A 176 8.73 10.63 9.84
CA ALA A 176 9.34 11.83 10.39
C ALA A 176 9.04 13.08 9.54
N VAL A 177 9.16 12.94 8.21
CA VAL A 177 8.79 14.02 7.28
C VAL A 177 7.29 14.30 7.33
N ALA A 178 6.43 13.28 7.44
CA ALA A 178 4.98 13.46 7.55
C ALA A 178 4.59 14.21 8.83
N LEU A 179 5.22 13.91 9.96
CA LEU A 179 5.02 14.62 11.23
C LEU A 179 5.45 16.08 11.11
N LEU A 180 6.56 16.37 10.43
CA LEU A 180 7.02 17.74 10.25
C LEU A 180 6.11 18.52 9.30
N VAL A 181 6.01 18.09 8.04
CA VAL A 181 5.36 18.87 6.98
C VAL A 181 3.86 19.02 7.22
N ASN A 182 3.18 17.97 7.67
CA ASN A 182 1.74 18.07 7.88
C ASN A 182 1.37 18.94 9.09
N ASN A 183 2.24 19.09 10.09
CA ASN A 183 1.94 19.97 11.23
C ASN A 183 2.44 21.42 11.03
N LEU A 184 3.29 21.68 10.03
CA LEU A 184 3.60 23.05 9.58
C LEU A 184 2.45 23.70 8.81
N ALA A 185 1.60 22.89 8.18
CA ALA A 185 0.45 23.37 7.43
C ALA A 185 -0.69 23.83 8.36
N PRO A 186 -1.13 25.11 8.31
CA PRO A 186 -2.07 25.66 9.30
C PRO A 186 -3.43 24.96 9.41
N ARG A 187 -3.86 24.23 8.36
CA ARG A 187 -5.17 23.57 8.28
C ARG A 187 -5.11 22.05 8.41
N ARG A 188 -3.92 21.49 8.61
CA ARG A 188 -3.69 20.06 8.75
C ARG A 188 -3.41 19.71 10.22
N ARG A 189 -3.69 18.45 10.55
CA ARG A 189 -3.31 17.84 11.82
C ARG A 189 -2.91 16.41 11.52
N TYR A 190 -1.73 16.00 11.96
CA TYR A 190 -1.28 14.63 11.76
C TYR A 190 -0.38 14.19 12.93
N PRO A 191 -0.56 12.99 13.49
CA PRO A 191 -1.60 12.03 13.13
C PRO A 191 -2.96 12.36 13.76
N GLU A 192 -4.02 11.74 13.25
CA GLU A 192 -5.34 11.70 13.90
C GLU A 192 -5.33 10.71 15.08
N PHE A 193 -4.56 9.62 14.98
CA PHE A 193 -4.31 8.67 16.06
C PHE A 193 -3.00 7.92 15.88
N TRP A 194 -2.41 7.45 16.98
CA TRP A 194 -1.20 6.63 16.96
C TRP A 194 -1.47 5.13 17.01
N TRP A 195 -2.54 4.68 17.69
CA TRP A 195 -2.80 3.26 17.99
C TRP A 195 -4.27 2.88 17.88
#